data_AF-A0A9N8HPN4-F1
#
_entry.id   AF-A0A9N8HPN4-F1
#
_cell.length_a   1.000
_cell.length_b   1.000
_cell.length_c   1.000
_cell.angle_alpha   90.00
_cell.angle_beta   90.00
_cell.angle_gamma   90.00
#
_symmetry.space_group_name_H-M   'P 1'
#
loop_
_entity.id
_entity.type
_entity.pdbx_description
1 polymer ?
#
loop_
_entity_poly.entity_id
_entity_poly.type
_entity_poly.pdbx_seq_one_letter_code
_entity_poly.pdbx_strand_id
1 'polypeptide(L)'
;MVEESAQQEAAEAKQSSYRWTDADPRPFYRMYLAAEDDQVKAALVEDGKCLSKAKLDGRNSEDLPITFFAALAEKWNSDWVASTPILPTLHGDFEKEISIGPEDVQQPVTTEYITKKWKNDKMLLARLVSRYEGSGHGFGMIDGRTTFGHMTEEALQADDRKDYLWEQFSEKPRHLLLWHLSDQFAKEVEEKKKKAKRKKTSDDSSSDSDQDGAFKFRASLADSQQEQAYQSAMENLQNATTRLTHDRLDLMRHRRHNPDDDESELLLADQVRLQEEIVNKLKSRVESMEKKKASD
;
A
#
# COMPACT_ATOMS: atom_id res chain seq x y z
N MET A 1 29.77 -13.88 -22.48
CA MET A 1 28.50 -13.42 -23.10
C MET A 1 27.62 -14.55 -23.62
N VAL A 2 28.10 -15.54 -24.38
CA VAL A 2 27.22 -16.66 -24.83
C VAL A 2 26.91 -17.66 -23.71
N GLU A 3 27.85 -17.92 -22.79
CA GLU A 3 27.63 -18.84 -21.66
C GLU A 3 26.69 -18.29 -20.58
N GLU A 4 26.72 -16.97 -20.31
CA GLU A 4 25.78 -16.33 -19.37
C GLU A 4 24.33 -16.43 -19.87
N SER A 5 24.10 -16.20 -21.16
CA SER A 5 22.75 -16.29 -21.76
C SER A 5 22.17 -17.71 -21.66
N ALA A 6 23.00 -18.74 -21.89
CA ALA A 6 22.56 -20.13 -21.82
C ALA A 6 22.29 -20.60 -20.39
N GLN A 7 23.05 -20.10 -19.40
CA GLN A 7 22.80 -20.37 -17.98
C GLN A 7 21.53 -19.68 -17.48
N GLN A 8 21.24 -18.47 -17.99
CA GLN A 8 20.04 -17.71 -17.66
C GLN A 8 18.77 -18.38 -18.22
N GLU A 9 18.79 -18.81 -19.49
CA GLU A 9 17.67 -19.56 -20.09
C GLU A 9 17.44 -20.92 -19.40
N ALA A 10 18.50 -21.63 -19.01
CA ALA A 10 18.37 -22.89 -18.29
C ALA A 10 17.82 -22.71 -16.86
N ALA A 11 18.14 -21.59 -16.19
CA ALA A 11 17.59 -21.24 -14.89
C ALA A 11 16.11 -20.86 -14.99
N GLU A 12 15.73 -20.06 -15.99
CA GLU A 12 14.34 -19.70 -16.29
C GLU A 12 13.49 -20.92 -16.66
N ALA A 13 14.05 -21.85 -17.45
CA ALA A 13 13.38 -23.09 -17.83
C ALA A 13 13.12 -24.00 -16.62
N LYS A 14 14.05 -24.10 -15.66
CA LYS A 14 13.85 -24.88 -14.42
C LYS A 14 12.82 -24.25 -13.48
N GLN A 15 12.81 -22.92 -13.38
CA GLN A 15 11.80 -22.16 -12.63
C GLN A 15 10.39 -22.26 -13.25
N SER A 16 10.28 -22.52 -14.56
CA SER A 16 8.99 -22.64 -15.26
C SER A 16 8.16 -23.87 -14.85
N SER A 17 8.79 -24.88 -14.24
CA SER A 17 8.14 -26.15 -13.87
C SER A 17 7.36 -26.10 -12.55
N TYR A 18 7.64 -25.13 -11.66
CA TYR A 18 6.88 -24.93 -10.43
C TYR A 18 6.19 -23.56 -10.44
N ARG A 19 4.97 -23.55 -10.96
CA ARG A 19 4.12 -22.36 -10.98
C ARG A 19 3.56 -22.20 -9.58
N TRP A 20 3.85 -21.09 -8.88
CA TRP A 20 3.04 -20.70 -7.73
C TRP A 20 1.59 -20.63 -8.22
N THR A 21 0.78 -21.61 -7.83
CA THR A 21 -0.59 -21.77 -8.31
C THR A 21 -1.56 -21.42 -7.20
N ASP A 22 -2.80 -21.13 -7.58
CA ASP A 22 -3.86 -20.92 -6.59
C ASP A 22 -4.25 -22.21 -5.84
N ALA A 23 -3.83 -23.39 -6.33
CA ALA A 23 -4.11 -24.68 -5.69
C ALA A 23 -3.25 -24.92 -4.43
N ASP A 24 -2.04 -24.36 -4.38
CA ASP A 24 -1.19 -24.41 -3.18
C ASP A 24 -0.80 -22.98 -2.75
N PRO A 25 -1.46 -22.42 -1.73
CA PRO A 25 -1.20 -21.06 -1.28
C PRO A 25 0.02 -20.95 -0.36
N ARG A 26 0.62 -22.08 0.09
CA ARG A 26 1.73 -22.10 1.06
C ARG A 26 2.94 -21.27 0.62
N PRO A 27 3.35 -21.25 -0.67
CA PRO A 27 4.39 -20.34 -1.11
C PRO A 27 4.01 -18.88 -0.80
N PHE A 28 2.80 -18.43 -1.10
CA PHE A 28 2.42 -17.04 -0.81
C PHE A 28 2.45 -16.71 0.69
N TYR A 29 1.97 -17.63 1.53
CA TYR A 29 2.02 -17.46 2.98
C TYR A 29 3.44 -17.29 3.50
N ARG A 30 4.39 -18.11 3.05
CA ARG A 30 5.81 -17.99 3.41
C ARG A 30 6.38 -16.63 3.01
N MET A 31 5.94 -16.07 1.87
CA MET A 31 6.41 -14.77 1.37
C MET A 31 5.94 -13.65 2.29
N TYR A 32 4.66 -13.69 2.68
CA TYR A 32 4.11 -12.65 3.55
C TYR A 32 4.69 -12.72 4.95
N LEU A 33 4.87 -13.93 5.50
CA LEU A 33 5.47 -14.12 6.82
C LEU A 33 6.97 -13.76 6.81
N ALA A 34 7.69 -14.00 5.71
CA ALA A 34 9.07 -13.55 5.56
C ALA A 34 9.17 -12.02 5.56
N ALA A 35 8.17 -11.33 5.01
CA ALA A 35 8.10 -9.86 5.04
C ALA A 35 7.85 -9.30 6.45
N GLU A 36 7.38 -10.13 7.39
CA GLU A 36 7.21 -9.74 8.78
C GLU A 36 8.52 -9.77 9.60
N ASP A 37 9.59 -10.35 9.06
CA ASP A 37 10.89 -10.41 9.71
C ASP A 37 11.47 -9.00 9.94
N ASP A 38 12.04 -8.77 11.13
CA ASP A 38 12.57 -7.45 11.51
C ASP A 38 13.66 -6.94 10.57
N GLN A 39 14.50 -7.82 10.01
CA GLN A 39 15.54 -7.43 9.06
C GLN A 39 14.93 -6.99 7.73
N VAL A 40 13.88 -7.70 7.27
CA VAL A 40 13.16 -7.38 6.04
C VAL A 40 12.37 -6.07 6.21
N LYS A 41 11.70 -5.88 7.36
CA LYS A 41 11.05 -4.61 7.74
C LYS A 41 12.06 -3.46 7.79
N ALA A 42 13.25 -3.68 8.35
CA ALA A 42 14.30 -2.66 8.39
C ALA A 42 14.78 -2.28 6.98
N ALA A 43 14.96 -3.27 6.09
CA ALA A 43 15.29 -3.02 4.69
C ALA A 43 14.21 -2.22 3.97
N LEU A 44 12.91 -2.49 4.23
CA LEU A 44 11.80 -1.71 3.68
C LEU A 44 11.83 -0.24 4.10
N VAL A 45 12.13 0.02 5.38
CA VAL A 45 12.24 1.39 5.91
C VAL A 45 13.44 2.13 5.29
N GLU A 46 14.54 1.43 5.04
CA GLU A 46 15.73 2.02 4.41
C GLU A 46 15.52 2.27 2.90
N ASP A 47 14.86 1.36 2.19
CA ASP A 47 14.56 1.47 0.75
C ASP A 47 13.74 2.72 0.42
N GLY A 48 12.88 3.15 1.36
CA GLY A 48 12.10 4.38 1.24
C GLY A 48 12.87 5.68 1.50
N LYS A 49 14.12 5.64 1.97
CA LYS A 49 14.91 6.85 2.24
C LYS A 49 15.53 7.37 0.95
N CYS A 50 15.41 8.67 0.71
CA CYS A 50 16.10 9.33 -0.39
C CYS A 50 17.61 9.07 -0.28
N LEU A 51 18.18 8.41 -1.30
CA LEU A 51 19.63 8.23 -1.39
C LEU A 51 20.30 9.60 -1.46
N SER A 52 21.36 9.79 -0.67
CA SER A 52 22.19 10.98 -0.80
C SER A 52 22.84 11.01 -2.18
N LYS A 53 23.16 12.21 -2.68
CA LYS A 53 23.82 12.38 -3.97
C LYS A 53 25.09 11.52 -4.11
N ALA A 54 25.90 11.43 -3.06
CA ALA A 54 27.09 10.59 -3.04
C ALA A 54 26.78 9.09 -3.24
N LYS A 55 25.70 8.58 -2.64
CA LYS A 55 25.23 7.20 -2.85
C LYS A 55 24.69 6.98 -4.27
N LEU A 56 24.05 8.01 -4.86
CA LEU A 56 23.59 7.97 -6.25
C LEU A 56 24.74 8.00 -7.26
N ASP A 57 25.82 8.71 -6.96
CA ASP A 57 27.01 8.79 -7.82
C ASP A 57 27.86 7.50 -7.71
N GLY A 58 27.83 6.81 -6.57
CA GLY A 58 28.50 5.53 -6.31
C GLY A 58 27.79 4.29 -6.87
N ARG A 59 27.20 4.38 -8.07
CA ARG A 59 26.31 3.37 -8.70
C ARG A 59 26.86 1.94 -8.87
N ASN A 60 28.15 1.72 -8.62
CA ASN A 60 28.80 0.39 -8.62
C ASN A 60 29.49 0.05 -7.29
N SER A 61 29.16 0.74 -6.19
CA SER A 61 29.74 0.39 -4.88
C SER A 61 29.10 -0.89 -4.33
N GLU A 62 29.93 -1.77 -3.79
CA GLU A 62 29.49 -2.96 -3.04
C GLU A 62 28.71 -2.60 -1.77
N ASP A 63 28.72 -1.32 -1.37
CA ASP A 63 28.10 -0.76 -0.17
C ASP A 63 26.62 -0.39 -0.34
N LEU A 64 25.94 -0.88 -1.38
CA LEU A 64 24.51 -0.63 -1.54
C LEU A 64 23.74 -1.33 -0.40
N PRO A 65 22.81 -0.62 0.28
CA PRO A 65 21.98 -1.26 1.29
C PRO A 65 21.17 -2.38 0.63
N ILE A 66 21.00 -3.47 1.36
CA ILE A 66 20.15 -4.58 0.91
C ILE A 66 18.74 -4.04 0.65
N THR A 67 18.22 -4.29 -0.55
CA THR A 67 16.87 -3.87 -0.90
C THR A 67 15.85 -4.73 -0.17
N PHE A 68 14.62 -4.23 0.00
CA PHE A 68 13.52 -4.99 0.61
C PHE A 68 13.33 -6.37 -0.05
N PHE A 69 13.31 -6.43 -1.39
CA PHE A 69 13.09 -7.68 -2.10
C PHE A 69 14.30 -8.63 -2.01
N ALA A 70 15.52 -8.10 -1.89
CA ALA A 70 16.71 -8.92 -1.68
C ALA A 70 16.70 -9.56 -0.29
N ALA A 71 16.41 -8.77 0.75
CA ALA A 71 16.26 -9.28 2.13
C ALA A 71 15.12 -10.31 2.23
N LEU A 72 14.01 -10.05 1.53
CA LEU A 72 12.87 -10.97 1.47
C LEU A 72 13.22 -12.30 0.78
N ALA A 73 13.97 -12.26 -0.32
CA ALA A 73 14.46 -13.45 -1.01
C ALA A 73 15.45 -14.24 -0.16
N GLU A 74 16.37 -13.56 0.52
CA GLU A 74 17.30 -14.19 1.46
C GLU A 74 16.55 -14.90 2.58
N LYS A 75 15.58 -14.22 3.22
CA LYS A 75 14.76 -14.82 4.29
C LYS A 75 13.95 -16.00 3.79
N TRP A 76 13.34 -15.89 2.61
CA TRP A 76 12.59 -16.98 1.98
C TRP A 76 13.43 -18.24 1.80
N ASN A 77 14.65 -18.07 1.29
CA ASN A 77 15.58 -19.14 0.94
C ASN A 77 16.31 -19.74 2.17
N SER A 78 16.13 -19.16 3.36
CA SER A 78 16.70 -19.68 4.61
C SER A 78 15.99 -20.94 5.10
N ASP A 79 16.63 -21.69 5.99
CA ASP A 79 16.08 -22.88 6.64
C ASP A 79 14.96 -22.58 7.67
N TRP A 80 14.49 -21.33 7.71
CA TRP A 80 13.44 -20.90 8.61
C TRP A 80 12.11 -21.59 8.28
N VAL A 81 11.39 -22.02 9.34
CA VAL A 81 10.04 -22.57 9.24
C VAL A 81 9.05 -21.45 9.55
N ALA A 82 8.25 -21.08 8.56
CA ALA A 82 7.23 -20.06 8.70
C ALA A 82 5.97 -20.68 9.32
N SER A 83 5.28 -19.92 10.17
CA SER A 83 4.03 -20.37 10.78
C SER A 83 2.94 -19.32 10.67
N THR A 84 1.77 -19.68 10.14
CA THR A 84 0.65 -18.73 10.03
C THR A 84 -0.02 -18.54 11.39
N PRO A 85 -0.43 -17.30 11.76
CA PRO A 85 -1.24 -17.10 12.95
C PRO A 85 -2.61 -17.80 12.84
N ILE A 86 -3.16 -18.21 13.98
CA ILE A 86 -4.52 -18.77 14.08
C ILE A 86 -5.52 -17.62 14.01
N LEU A 87 -6.27 -17.53 12.91
CA LEU A 87 -7.20 -16.44 12.59
C LEU A 87 -8.57 -16.97 12.14
N PRO A 88 -9.33 -17.66 13.01
CA PRO A 88 -10.62 -18.27 12.66
C PRO A 88 -11.68 -17.25 12.24
N THR A 89 -11.57 -16.00 12.68
CA THR A 89 -12.47 -14.91 12.28
C THR A 89 -12.19 -14.44 10.85
N LEU A 90 -10.94 -14.53 10.39
CA LEU A 90 -10.51 -14.05 9.08
C LEU A 90 -10.97 -14.96 7.95
N HIS A 91 -10.70 -16.26 8.04
CA HIS A 91 -11.12 -17.27 7.05
C HIS A 91 -10.98 -18.68 7.63
N GLY A 92 -11.77 -19.65 7.14
CA GLY A 92 -11.73 -21.04 7.60
C GLY A 92 -10.36 -21.71 7.42
N ASP A 93 -9.64 -21.36 6.35
CA ASP A 93 -8.27 -21.83 6.08
C ASP A 93 -7.27 -21.49 7.20
N PHE A 94 -7.55 -20.47 8.02
CA PHE A 94 -6.68 -20.03 9.12
C PHE A 94 -7.22 -20.44 10.50
N GLU A 95 -8.16 -21.39 10.56
CA GLU A 95 -8.65 -21.95 11.84
C GLU A 95 -7.53 -22.70 12.59
N LYS A 96 -6.54 -23.21 11.86
CA LYS A 96 -5.37 -23.90 12.41
C LYS A 96 -4.09 -23.23 11.94
N GLU A 97 -3.07 -23.35 12.76
CA GLU A 97 -1.71 -22.94 12.41
C GLU A 97 -1.20 -23.81 11.25
N ILE A 98 -0.67 -23.15 10.21
CA ILE A 98 -0.07 -23.81 9.04
C ILE A 98 1.44 -23.59 9.13
N SER A 99 2.17 -24.67 9.40
CA SER A 99 3.64 -24.68 9.35
C SER A 99 4.10 -24.86 7.90
N ILE A 100 5.07 -24.07 7.48
CA ILE A 100 5.60 -24.04 6.11
C ILE A 100 7.12 -24.07 6.17
N GLY A 101 7.69 -25.25 5.97
CA GLY A 101 9.13 -25.45 5.94
C GLY A 101 9.75 -25.11 4.58
N PRO A 102 11.09 -25.02 4.49
CA PRO A 102 11.78 -24.91 3.20
C PRO A 102 11.49 -26.10 2.27
N GLU A 103 11.19 -27.29 2.81
CA GLU A 103 10.81 -28.49 2.06
C GLU A 103 9.46 -28.36 1.35
N ASP A 104 8.56 -27.52 1.87
CA ASP A 104 7.25 -27.23 1.25
C ASP A 104 7.40 -26.30 0.04
N VAL A 105 8.52 -25.57 -0.06
CA VAL A 105 8.82 -24.63 -1.14
C VAL A 105 10.05 -25.11 -1.92
N GLN A 106 9.81 -26.01 -2.89
CA GLN A 106 10.80 -26.85 -3.56
C GLN A 106 11.96 -26.15 -4.30
N GLN A 107 11.98 -24.82 -4.43
CA GLN A 107 13.05 -24.11 -5.15
C GLN A 107 13.41 -22.77 -4.49
N PRO A 108 14.72 -22.42 -4.51
CA PRO A 108 15.13 -21.09 -4.12
C PRO A 108 14.57 -20.07 -5.10
N VAL A 109 14.17 -18.91 -4.57
CA VAL A 109 13.51 -17.86 -5.33
C VAL A 109 14.47 -16.69 -5.50
N THR A 110 14.48 -16.12 -6.70
CA THR A 110 15.27 -14.91 -7.00
C THR A 110 14.51 -13.65 -6.59
N THR A 111 15.25 -12.57 -6.39
CA THR A 111 14.72 -11.23 -6.08
C THR A 111 13.69 -10.78 -7.13
N GLU A 112 13.94 -11.01 -8.42
CA GLU A 112 13.06 -10.62 -9.52
C GLU A 112 11.74 -11.38 -9.47
N TYR A 113 11.80 -12.68 -9.15
CA TYR A 113 10.61 -13.52 -9.08
C TYR A 113 9.72 -13.12 -7.89
N ILE A 114 10.30 -12.92 -6.70
CA ILE A 114 9.56 -12.40 -5.54
C ILE A 114 8.96 -11.03 -5.87
N THR A 115 9.73 -10.13 -6.48
CA THR A 115 9.24 -8.80 -6.86
C THR A 115 8.01 -8.90 -7.77
N LYS A 116 8.05 -9.79 -8.77
CA LYS A 116 6.92 -10.01 -9.69
C LYS A 116 5.68 -10.54 -8.95
N LYS A 117 5.85 -11.52 -8.06
CA LYS A 117 4.75 -12.11 -7.28
C LYS A 117 4.16 -11.10 -6.28
N TRP A 118 5.01 -10.41 -5.54
CA TRP A 118 4.60 -9.38 -4.59
C TRP A 118 3.81 -8.25 -5.25
N LYS A 119 4.27 -7.74 -6.40
CA LYS A 119 3.55 -6.68 -7.15
C LYS A 119 2.17 -7.14 -7.61
N ASN A 120 2.05 -8.38 -8.08
CA ASN A 120 0.77 -8.95 -8.50
C ASN A 120 -0.21 -9.03 -7.31
N ASP A 121 0.23 -9.57 -6.19
CA ASP A 121 -0.62 -9.73 -5.01
C ASP A 121 -0.97 -8.39 -4.36
N LYS A 122 -0.04 -7.43 -4.37
CA LYS A 122 -0.30 -6.05 -3.93
C LYS A 122 -1.40 -5.40 -4.76
N MET A 123 -1.40 -5.61 -6.08
CA MET A 123 -2.46 -5.11 -6.96
C MET A 123 -3.81 -5.75 -6.65
N LEU A 124 -3.85 -7.07 -6.42
CA LEU A 124 -5.08 -7.78 -6.06
C LEU A 124 -5.60 -7.34 -4.68
N LEU A 125 -4.71 -7.18 -3.70
CA LEU A 125 -5.04 -6.64 -2.39
C LEU A 125 -5.61 -5.22 -2.51
N ALA A 126 -4.99 -4.35 -3.31
CA ALA A 126 -5.49 -2.98 -3.49
C ALA A 126 -6.93 -2.97 -4.04
N ARG A 127 -7.28 -3.90 -4.94
CA ARG A 127 -8.65 -4.04 -5.46
C ARG A 127 -9.62 -4.53 -4.38
N LEU A 128 -9.22 -5.55 -3.63
CA LEU A 128 -10.00 -6.09 -2.51
C LEU A 128 -10.30 -4.99 -1.47
N VAL A 129 -9.27 -4.25 -1.05
CA VAL A 129 -9.40 -3.11 -0.12
C VAL A 129 -10.32 -2.04 -0.71
N SER A 130 -10.15 -1.69 -1.98
CA SER A 130 -10.99 -0.65 -2.63
C SER A 130 -12.47 -1.02 -2.63
N ARG A 131 -12.81 -2.30 -2.83
CA ARG A 131 -14.20 -2.76 -2.77
C ARG A 131 -14.74 -2.78 -1.36
N TYR A 132 -13.95 -3.26 -0.40
CA TYR A 132 -14.31 -3.21 1.01
C TYR A 132 -14.60 -1.77 1.46
N GLU A 133 -13.72 -0.83 1.10
CA GLU A 133 -13.89 0.59 1.37
C GLU A 133 -15.13 1.18 0.67
N GLY A 134 -15.39 0.79 -0.58
CA GLY A 134 -16.56 1.23 -1.34
C GLY A 134 -17.90 0.68 -0.83
N SER A 135 -17.90 -0.39 -0.04
CA SER A 135 -19.10 -1.01 0.51
C SER A 135 -19.75 -0.24 1.66
N GLY A 136 -19.06 0.77 2.19
CA GLY A 136 -19.45 1.45 3.43
C GLY A 136 -19.03 0.74 4.71
N HIS A 137 -18.49 -0.48 4.64
CA HIS A 137 -17.89 -1.18 5.78
C HIS A 137 -16.44 -0.74 6.04
N GLY A 138 -15.78 -0.14 5.04
CA GLY A 138 -14.47 0.47 5.23
C GLY A 138 -14.49 1.90 5.74
N PHE A 139 -13.31 2.38 6.14
CA PHE A 139 -13.09 3.66 6.82
C PHE A 139 -13.42 4.89 5.97
N GLY A 140 -13.49 4.75 4.64
CA GLY A 140 -13.58 5.87 3.70
C GLY A 140 -14.95 6.56 3.58
N MET A 141 -16.01 6.03 4.19
CA MET A 141 -17.39 6.52 3.98
C MET A 141 -18.05 7.20 5.19
N ILE A 142 -17.37 7.31 6.34
CA ILE A 142 -17.93 8.01 7.50
C ILE A 142 -17.73 9.53 7.29
N ASP A 143 -18.80 10.20 6.82
CA ASP A 143 -19.10 11.64 6.93
C ASP A 143 -18.53 12.66 5.93
N GLY A 144 -18.04 12.26 4.74
CA GLY A 144 -17.60 13.23 3.73
C GLY A 144 -16.41 14.11 4.16
N ARG A 145 -15.81 13.76 5.31
CA ARG A 145 -14.49 14.23 5.75
C ARG A 145 -13.53 13.08 5.48
N THR A 146 -12.57 13.34 4.60
CA THR A 146 -11.50 12.42 4.24
C THR A 146 -10.53 12.22 5.41
N THR A 147 -10.95 11.56 6.47
CA THR A 147 -10.05 11.07 7.52
C THR A 147 -9.89 9.56 7.32
N PHE A 148 -8.83 9.17 6.62
CA PHE A 148 -8.37 7.80 6.59
C PHE A 148 -8.05 7.34 8.03
N GLY A 149 -8.67 6.24 8.48
CA GLY A 149 -8.02 5.33 9.44
C GLY A 149 -8.30 5.51 10.94
N HIS A 150 -9.54 5.72 11.36
CA HIS A 150 -9.92 5.45 12.76
C HIS A 150 -10.76 4.17 12.84
N MET A 151 -10.11 3.05 13.17
CA MET A 151 -10.81 1.85 13.66
C MET A 151 -11.53 2.21 14.96
N THR A 152 -12.86 2.11 14.98
CA THR A 152 -13.58 1.97 16.24
C THR A 152 -13.36 0.56 16.77
N GLU A 153 -13.28 0.41 18.09
CA GLU A 153 -13.11 -0.89 18.75
C GLU A 153 -14.29 -1.83 18.45
N GLU A 154 -15.46 -1.28 18.12
CA GLU A 154 -16.67 -2.00 17.70
C GLU A 154 -16.54 -2.60 16.28
N ALA A 155 -15.89 -1.91 15.33
CA ALA A 155 -15.65 -2.44 13.99
C ALA A 155 -14.64 -3.61 13.96
N LEU A 156 -13.87 -3.79 15.03
CA LEU A 156 -12.97 -4.95 15.19
C LEU A 156 -13.70 -6.24 15.56
N GLN A 157 -14.96 -6.19 16.00
CA GLN A 157 -15.65 -7.37 16.55
C GLN A 157 -16.21 -8.33 15.50
N ALA A 158 -16.37 -7.89 14.25
CA ALA A 158 -16.78 -8.76 13.15
C ALA A 158 -15.88 -8.48 11.93
N ASP A 159 -14.79 -9.25 11.80
CA ASP A 159 -13.94 -9.23 10.61
C ASP A 159 -14.71 -9.88 9.44
N ASP A 160 -15.40 -9.06 8.66
CA ASP A 160 -16.23 -9.42 7.50
C ASP A 160 -15.44 -9.33 6.18
N ARG A 161 -14.12 -9.09 6.22
CA ARG A 161 -13.28 -8.94 5.02
C ARG A 161 -13.36 -10.12 4.05
N LYS A 162 -13.66 -11.32 4.58
CA LYS A 162 -13.86 -12.53 3.77
C LYS A 162 -15.07 -12.47 2.83
N ASP A 163 -16.09 -11.69 3.16
CA ASP A 163 -17.30 -11.56 2.36
C ASP A 163 -17.04 -10.78 1.06
N TYR A 164 -15.88 -10.13 0.96
CA TYR A 164 -15.42 -9.37 -0.20
C TYR A 164 -14.48 -10.14 -1.12
N LEU A 165 -14.17 -11.40 -0.78
CA LEU A 165 -13.43 -12.30 -1.67
C LEU A 165 -14.31 -12.69 -2.85
N TRP A 166 -13.92 -12.26 -4.05
CA TRP A 166 -14.65 -12.62 -5.25
C TRP A 166 -13.81 -13.59 -6.09
N GLU A 167 -14.26 -14.84 -6.17
CA GLU A 167 -13.54 -15.91 -6.90
C GLU A 167 -13.26 -15.56 -8.36
N GLN A 168 -14.15 -14.77 -8.99
CA GLN A 168 -14.03 -14.31 -10.38
C GLN A 168 -12.80 -13.42 -10.62
N PHE A 169 -12.23 -12.82 -9.57
CA PHE A 169 -11.09 -11.90 -9.67
C PHE A 169 -9.77 -12.53 -9.23
N SER A 170 -9.71 -13.86 -9.17
CA SER A 170 -8.55 -14.62 -8.68
C SER A 170 -8.16 -14.26 -7.24
N GLU A 171 -9.09 -13.69 -6.48
CA GLU A 171 -8.87 -13.38 -5.09
C GLU A 171 -9.03 -14.63 -4.25
N LYS A 172 -8.15 -14.78 -3.28
CA LYS A 172 -8.02 -15.99 -2.48
C LYS A 172 -7.80 -15.60 -1.02
N PRO A 173 -8.04 -16.53 -0.08
CA PRO A 173 -7.82 -16.32 1.36
C PRO A 173 -6.42 -15.79 1.70
N ARG A 174 -5.40 -16.09 0.88
CA ARG A 174 -4.06 -15.52 1.03
C ARG A 174 -4.02 -13.99 1.03
N HIS A 175 -4.88 -13.31 0.26
CA HIS A 175 -4.88 -11.85 0.22
C HIS A 175 -5.43 -11.27 1.53
N LEU A 176 -6.34 -11.99 2.21
CA LEU A 176 -6.79 -11.62 3.56
C LEU A 176 -5.65 -11.72 4.57
N LEU A 177 -4.81 -12.75 4.47
CA LEU A 177 -3.62 -12.87 5.34
C LEU A 177 -2.65 -11.71 5.09
N LEU A 178 -2.34 -11.40 3.83
CA LEU A 178 -1.47 -10.26 3.49
C LEU A 178 -2.04 -8.94 4.02
N TRP A 179 -3.36 -8.74 3.91
CA TRP A 179 -4.03 -7.58 4.48
C TRP A 179 -3.86 -7.54 6.00
N HIS A 180 -4.21 -8.62 6.69
CA HIS A 180 -4.10 -8.71 8.15
C HIS A 180 -2.69 -8.35 8.64
N LEU A 181 -1.65 -8.93 8.03
CA LEU A 181 -0.26 -8.65 8.38
C LEU A 181 0.10 -7.17 8.14
N SER A 182 -0.37 -6.59 7.02
CA SER A 182 -0.18 -5.17 6.73
C SER A 182 -0.81 -4.25 7.80
N ASP A 183 -2.00 -4.62 8.31
CA ASP A 183 -2.66 -3.87 9.39
C ASP A 183 -1.86 -3.95 10.70
N GLN A 184 -1.32 -5.13 11.02
CA GLN A 184 -0.48 -5.31 12.22
C GLN A 184 0.78 -4.45 12.13
N PHE A 185 1.47 -4.50 10.98
CA PHE A 185 2.65 -3.67 10.75
C PHE A 185 2.34 -2.17 10.88
N ALA A 186 1.22 -1.70 10.32
CA ALA A 186 0.81 -0.31 10.46
C ALA A 186 0.56 0.09 11.93
N LYS A 187 -0.07 -0.78 12.72
CA LYS A 187 -0.27 -0.57 14.17
C LYS A 187 1.06 -0.48 14.91
N GLU A 188 1.99 -1.40 14.66
CA GLU A 188 3.33 -1.39 15.26
C GLU A 188 4.08 -0.08 14.98
N VAL A 189 4.00 0.42 13.74
CA VAL A 189 4.63 1.68 13.33
C VAL A 189 4.01 2.87 14.08
N GLU A 190 2.68 2.94 14.18
CA GLU A 190 2.00 4.02 14.92
C GLU A 190 2.30 3.99 16.43
N GLU A 191 2.39 2.79 17.03
CA GLU A 191 2.82 2.66 18.42
C GLU A 191 4.27 3.11 18.64
N LYS A 192 5.19 2.74 17.73
CA LYS A 192 6.59 3.20 17.76
C LYS A 192 6.66 4.72 17.66
N LYS A 193 5.86 5.35 16.78
CA LYS A 193 5.75 6.81 16.68
C LYS A 193 5.23 7.45 17.97
N LYS A 194 4.18 6.88 18.59
CA LYS A 194 3.63 7.36 19.87
C LYS A 194 4.68 7.29 20.99
N LYS A 195 5.42 6.19 21.08
CA LYS A 195 6.51 6.00 22.07
C LYS A 195 7.65 7.01 21.85
N ALA A 196 8.06 7.24 20.60
CA ALA A 196 9.10 8.21 20.26
C ALA A 196 8.70 9.66 20.64
N LYS A 197 7.43 10.05 20.40
CA LYS A 197 6.91 11.37 20.80
C LYS A 197 6.93 11.56 22.33
N ARG A 198 6.54 10.55 23.10
CA ARG A 198 6.55 10.61 24.58
C ARG A 198 7.96 10.77 25.16
N LYS A 199 8.96 10.12 24.56
CA LYS A 199 10.37 10.26 24.97
C LYS A 199 10.91 11.67 24.71
N LYS A 200 10.51 12.30 23.60
CA LYS A 200 10.92 13.68 23.30
C LYS A 200 10.36 14.70 24.30
N THR A 201 9.13 14.50 24.78
CA THR A 201 8.49 15.42 25.74
C THR A 201 9.00 15.32 27.17
N SER A 202 9.62 14.19 27.58
CA SER A 202 10.22 14.08 28.91
C SER A 202 11.53 14.86 29.03
N ASP A 203 12.30 14.93 27.93
CA ASP A 203 13.66 15.46 27.96
C ASP A 203 13.71 17.00 27.80
N ASP A 204 12.60 17.64 27.43
CA ASP A 204 12.50 19.09 27.16
C ASP A 204 11.93 19.90 28.34
N SER A 205 11.82 19.29 29.53
CA SER A 205 11.24 19.91 30.73
C SER A 205 12.23 20.69 31.60
N SER A 206 13.41 21.04 31.08
CA SER A 206 14.39 21.90 31.76
C SER A 206 14.89 23.08 30.90
N SER A 207 14.06 24.09 30.69
CA SER A 207 14.53 25.42 30.26
C SER A 207 13.43 26.47 30.44
N ASP A 208 13.41 27.08 31.62
CA ASP A 208 12.52 28.19 32.00
C ASP A 208 13.23 29.53 31.67
N SER A 209 13.06 30.05 30.46
CA SER A 209 13.26 31.47 30.11
C SER A 209 13.05 31.67 28.60
N ASP A 210 11.98 32.37 28.20
CA ASP A 210 11.85 33.22 26.99
C ASP A 210 10.40 33.21 26.45
N GLN A 211 9.51 33.94 27.13
CA GLN A 211 8.09 34.05 26.74
C GLN A 211 7.83 35.02 25.56
N ASP A 212 8.82 35.81 25.11
CA ASP A 212 8.62 36.81 24.05
C ASP A 212 8.78 36.26 22.61
N GLY A 213 9.33 35.05 22.45
CA GLY A 213 9.45 34.39 21.13
C GLY A 213 8.20 33.64 20.67
N ALA A 214 7.29 33.30 21.60
CA ALA A 214 6.18 32.37 21.35
C ALA A 214 5.08 32.94 20.42
N PHE A 215 4.93 34.26 20.34
CA PHE A 215 3.87 34.88 19.53
C PHE A 215 4.22 34.90 18.03
N LYS A 216 5.50 35.14 17.67
CA LYS A 216 5.95 35.09 16.27
C LYS A 216 5.96 33.68 15.70
N PHE A 217 6.24 32.66 16.53
CA PHE A 217 6.23 31.27 16.09
C PHE A 217 4.82 30.76 15.74
N ARG A 218 3.78 31.22 16.45
CA ARG A 218 2.39 30.80 16.19
C ARG A 218 1.84 31.34 14.87
N ALA A 219 2.16 32.57 14.49
CA ALA A 219 1.77 33.13 13.19
C ALA A 219 2.45 32.37 12.03
N SER A 220 3.76 32.13 12.14
CA SER A 220 4.51 31.37 11.12
C SER A 220 4.01 29.93 10.95
N LEU A 221 3.51 29.30 12.02
CA LEU A 221 2.97 27.94 11.96
C LEU A 221 1.60 27.91 11.26
N ALA A 222 0.75 28.91 11.49
CA ALA A 222 -0.55 29.01 10.82
C ALA A 222 -0.40 29.18 9.31
N ASP A 223 0.51 30.06 8.88
CA ASP A 223 0.81 30.28 7.45
C ASP A 223 1.35 29.00 6.80
N SER A 224 2.21 28.27 7.50
CA SER A 224 2.77 27.00 7.02
C SER A 224 1.69 25.92 6.86
N GLN A 225 0.72 25.84 7.77
CA GLN A 225 -0.39 24.88 7.67
C GLN A 225 -1.35 25.23 6.53
N GLN A 226 -1.63 26.52 6.32
CA GLN A 226 -2.49 26.98 5.23
C GLN A 226 -1.87 26.69 3.86
N GLU A 227 -0.57 26.95 3.70
CA GLU A 227 0.16 26.64 2.46
C GLU A 227 0.18 25.12 2.19
N GLN A 228 0.41 24.29 3.22
CA GLN A 228 0.37 22.84 3.09
C GLN A 228 -1.03 22.34 2.69
N ALA A 229 -2.09 22.90 3.28
CA ALA A 229 -3.47 22.56 2.93
C ALA A 229 -3.81 22.94 1.47
N TYR A 230 -3.29 24.08 1.00
CA TYR A 230 -3.45 24.51 -0.39
C TYR A 230 -2.74 23.57 -1.37
N GLN A 231 -1.48 23.22 -1.09
CA GLN A 231 -0.71 22.30 -1.92
C GLN A 231 -1.38 20.93 -2.02
N SER A 232 -1.86 20.38 -0.89
CA SER A 232 -2.61 19.12 -0.88
C SER A 232 -3.90 19.19 -1.69
N ALA A 233 -4.63 20.31 -1.64
CA ALA A 233 -5.84 20.48 -2.44
C ALA A 233 -5.56 20.57 -3.95
N MET A 234 -4.47 21.22 -4.34
CA MET A 234 -4.01 21.28 -5.73
C MET A 234 -3.63 19.90 -6.27
N GLU A 235 -2.88 19.12 -5.48
CA GLU A 235 -2.52 17.74 -5.83
C GLU A 235 -3.77 16.85 -6.00
N ASN A 236 -4.74 16.97 -5.07
CA ASN A 236 -6.00 16.24 -5.18
C ASN A 236 -6.78 16.61 -6.44
N LEU A 237 -6.83 17.90 -6.80
CA LEU A 237 -7.46 18.37 -8.04
C LEU A 237 -6.76 17.82 -9.29
N GLN A 238 -5.42 17.82 -9.30
CA GLN A 238 -4.64 17.27 -10.40
C GLN A 238 -4.92 15.77 -10.58
N ASN A 239 -4.86 15.00 -9.49
CA ASN A 239 -5.12 13.57 -9.51
C ASN A 239 -6.54 13.24 -9.99
N ALA A 240 -7.56 13.97 -9.50
CA ALA A 240 -8.95 13.80 -9.94
C ALA A 240 -9.13 14.13 -11.43
N THR A 241 -8.46 15.18 -11.92
CA THR A 241 -8.50 15.55 -13.35
C THR A 241 -7.87 14.48 -14.24
N THR A 242 -6.76 13.87 -13.80
CA THR A 242 -6.14 12.76 -14.53
C THR A 242 -7.06 11.54 -14.59
N ARG A 243 -7.72 11.18 -13.48
CA ARG A 243 -8.70 10.08 -13.44
C ARG A 243 -9.87 10.31 -14.38
N LEU A 244 -10.50 11.49 -14.30
CA LEU A 244 -11.58 11.88 -15.22
C LEU A 244 -11.15 11.78 -16.70
N THR A 245 -9.91 12.15 -17.01
CA THR A 245 -9.37 12.03 -18.37
C THR A 245 -9.29 10.57 -18.82
N HIS A 246 -8.89 9.66 -17.93
CA HIS A 246 -8.83 8.23 -18.22
C HIS A 246 -10.22 7.64 -18.43
N ASP A 247 -11.16 7.92 -17.52
CA ASP A 247 -12.54 7.42 -17.61
C ASP A 247 -13.22 7.89 -18.90
N ARG A 248 -12.98 9.12 -19.34
CA ARG A 248 -13.46 9.62 -20.65
C ARG A 248 -12.84 8.87 -21.82
N LEU A 249 -11.54 8.55 -21.77
CA LEU A 249 -10.89 7.76 -22.80
C LEU A 249 -11.48 6.34 -22.86
N ASP A 250 -11.76 5.74 -21.71
CA ASP A 250 -12.32 4.39 -21.65
C ASP A 250 -13.77 4.36 -22.15
N LEU A 251 -14.60 5.35 -21.80
CA LEU A 251 -15.93 5.53 -22.40
C LEU A 251 -15.85 5.67 -23.93
N MET A 252 -14.90 6.47 -24.44
CA MET A 252 -14.71 6.62 -25.89
C MET A 252 -14.22 5.32 -26.56
N ARG A 253 -13.36 4.55 -25.90
CA ARG A 253 -12.92 3.24 -26.39
C ARG A 253 -14.08 2.25 -26.38
N HIS A 254 -14.90 2.25 -25.33
CA HIS A 254 -16.08 1.40 -25.22
C HIS A 254 -17.03 1.63 -26.39
N ARG A 255 -17.44 2.89 -26.60
CA ARG A 255 -18.27 3.32 -27.74
C ARG A 255 -17.75 2.86 -29.10
N ARG A 256 -16.42 2.78 -29.25
CA ARG A 256 -15.79 2.36 -30.50
C ARG A 256 -15.83 0.83 -30.71
N HIS A 257 -15.65 0.05 -29.65
CA HIS A 257 -15.47 -1.39 -29.76
C HIS A 257 -16.76 -2.18 -29.52
N ASN A 258 -17.68 -1.64 -28.73
CA ASN A 258 -18.94 -2.28 -28.34
C ASN A 258 -20.12 -1.31 -28.56
N PRO A 259 -20.46 -0.98 -29.82
CA PRO A 259 -21.50 0.02 -30.11
C PRO A 259 -22.92 -0.44 -29.75
N ASP A 260 -23.14 -1.75 -29.56
CA ASP A 260 -24.46 -2.33 -29.25
C ASP A 260 -24.66 -2.61 -27.74
N ASP A 261 -23.68 -2.30 -26.90
CA ASP A 261 -23.74 -2.51 -25.44
C ASP A 261 -24.10 -1.21 -24.70
N ASP A 262 -25.38 -0.84 -24.80
CA ASP A 262 -25.95 0.37 -24.22
C ASP A 262 -25.83 0.40 -22.69
N GLU A 263 -25.89 -0.76 -22.03
CA GLU A 263 -25.85 -0.87 -20.57
C GLU A 263 -24.47 -0.52 -20.01
N SER A 264 -23.41 -1.12 -20.58
CA SER A 264 -22.04 -0.80 -20.20
C SER A 264 -21.68 0.66 -20.53
N GLU A 265 -22.19 1.19 -21.64
CA GLU A 265 -22.01 2.61 -21.97
C GLU A 265 -22.65 3.53 -20.92
N LEU A 266 -23.90 3.25 -20.51
CA LEU A 266 -24.60 4.04 -19.50
C LEU A 266 -23.85 4.06 -18.17
N LEU A 267 -23.34 2.91 -17.72
CA LEU A 267 -22.55 2.82 -16.48
C LEU A 267 -21.26 3.64 -16.56
N LEU A 268 -20.52 3.55 -17.67
CA LEU A 268 -19.30 4.33 -17.88
C LEU A 268 -19.61 5.84 -17.99
N ALA A 269 -20.72 6.21 -18.62
CA ALA A 269 -21.15 7.60 -18.71
C ALA A 269 -21.52 8.18 -17.34
N ASP A 270 -22.23 7.42 -16.51
CA ASP A 270 -22.53 7.82 -15.13
C ASP A 270 -21.26 7.94 -14.27
N GLN A 271 -20.30 7.02 -14.43
CA GLN A 271 -18.99 7.12 -13.76
C GLN A 271 -18.28 8.42 -14.15
N VAL A 272 -18.22 8.75 -15.45
CA VAL A 272 -17.62 10.01 -15.92
C VAL A 272 -18.34 11.21 -15.31
N ARG A 273 -19.67 11.22 -15.29
CA ARG A 273 -20.48 12.30 -14.70
C ARG A 273 -20.15 12.51 -13.22
N LEU A 274 -20.05 11.43 -12.43
CA LEU A 274 -19.68 11.51 -11.02
C LEU A 274 -18.26 12.09 -10.82
N GLN A 275 -17.30 11.68 -11.65
CA GLN A 275 -15.94 12.24 -11.61
C GLN A 275 -15.91 13.73 -11.97
N GLU A 276 -16.74 14.18 -12.92
CA GLU A 276 -16.87 15.60 -13.25
C GLU A 276 -17.38 16.42 -12.06
N GLU A 277 -18.37 15.92 -11.32
CA GLU A 277 -18.86 16.58 -10.11
C GLU A 277 -17.78 16.70 -9.02
N ILE A 278 -16.98 15.66 -8.82
CA ILE A 278 -15.85 15.67 -7.88
C ILE A 278 -14.82 16.72 -8.30
N VAL A 279 -14.42 16.73 -9.58
CA VAL A 279 -13.47 17.72 -10.10
C VAL A 279 -14.00 19.14 -9.93
N ASN A 280 -15.28 19.38 -10.21
CA ASN A 280 -15.89 20.70 -10.04
C ASN A 280 -15.90 21.15 -8.57
N LYS A 281 -16.24 20.27 -7.63
CA LYS A 281 -16.18 20.58 -6.19
C LYS A 281 -14.75 20.93 -5.74
N LEU A 282 -13.74 20.19 -6.22
CA LEU A 282 -12.34 20.45 -5.91
C LEU A 282 -11.87 21.79 -6.49
N LYS A 283 -12.25 22.12 -7.74
CA LYS A 283 -11.96 23.43 -8.35
C LYS A 283 -12.53 24.57 -7.52
N SER A 284 -13.81 24.51 -7.15
CA SER A 284 -14.44 25.55 -6.32
C SER A 284 -13.76 25.70 -4.95
N ARG A 285 -13.28 24.59 -4.37
CA ARG A 285 -12.50 24.64 -3.12
C ARG A 285 -11.17 25.36 -3.32
N VAL A 286 -10.41 25.03 -4.35
CA VAL A 286 -9.14 25.72 -4.69
C VAL A 286 -9.36 27.21 -4.92
N GLU A 287 -10.33 27.59 -5.75
CA GLU A 287 -10.68 29.00 -5.99
C GLU A 287 -11.04 29.74 -4.70
N SER A 288 -11.74 29.08 -3.76
CA SER A 288 -12.08 29.69 -2.47
C SER A 288 -10.85 29.94 -1.59
N MET A 289 -9.82 29.10 -1.68
CA MET A 289 -8.56 29.27 -0.94
C MET A 289 -7.70 30.37 -1.57
N GLU A 290 -7.65 30.45 -2.89
CA GLU A 290 -6.96 31.55 -3.60
C GLU A 290 -7.57 32.91 -3.25
N LYS A 291 -8.90 33.00 -3.22
CA LYS A 291 -9.60 34.24 -2.82
C LYS A 291 -9.31 34.65 -1.38
N LYS A 292 -9.20 33.69 -0.46
CA LYS A 292 -8.81 33.97 0.93
C LYS A 292 -7.39 34.48 1.02
N LYS A 293 -6.44 33.82 0.32
CA LYS A 293 -5.03 34.23 0.28
C LYS A 293 -4.81 35.62 -0.33
N ALA A 294 -5.70 36.06 -1.22
CA ALA A 294 -5.65 37.40 -1.81
C ALA A 294 -6.27 38.51 -0.92
N SER A 295 -7.03 38.15 0.12
CA SER A 295 -7.70 39.09 1.01
C SER A 295 -6.91 39.39 2.30
N ASP A 296 -5.90 38.58 2.60
CA ASP A 296 -4.99 38.71 3.75
C ASP A 296 -3.71 39.46 3.34
#